data_AF-A0A2H9PJP2-F1
#
_entry.id   AF-A0A2H9PJP2-F1
#
_cell.length_a   1.000
_cell.length_b   1.000
_cell.length_c   1.000
_cell.angle_alpha   90.00
_cell.angle_beta   90.00
_cell.angle_gamma   90.00
#
_symmetry.space_group_name_H-M   'P 1'
#
loop_
_entity.id
_entity.type
_entity.pdbx_description
1 polymer ?
#
loop_
_entity_poly.entity_id
_entity_poly.type
_entity_poly.pdbx_seq_one_letter_code
_entity_poly.pdbx_strand_id
1 'polypeptide(L)'
;MLEDMKIFHKTYEMVKWLHTLLNKFPKSEKWTLGQKIENTGLNVMEGVIQSNNEFDKTKALQYTIVELDKLRIYFRLAKDFQF
;
A
#
# COMPACT_ATOMS: atom_id res chain seq x y z
N MET A 1 1.75 18.48 11.41
CA MET A 1 3.03 17.77 11.17
C MET A 1 2.90 16.64 10.15
N LEU A 2 2.14 15.56 10.39
CA LEU A 2 1.91 14.51 9.37
C LEU A 2 0.86 14.94 8.32
N GLU A 3 -0.17 15.68 8.74
CA GLU A 3 -1.26 16.14 7.87
C GLU A 3 -0.81 17.13 6.78
N ASP A 4 0.26 17.89 7.03
CA ASP A 4 0.85 18.83 6.06
C ASP A 4 1.69 18.12 4.98
N MET A 5 1.96 16.83 5.18
CA MET A 5 2.86 16.06 4.34
C MET A 5 2.09 15.46 3.15
N LYS A 6 2.27 16.05 1.97
CA LYS A 6 1.55 15.66 0.74
C LYS A 6 1.60 14.15 0.44
N ILE A 7 2.74 13.49 0.70
CA ILE A 7 2.90 12.06 0.44
C ILE A 7 2.11 11.20 1.43
N PHE A 8 2.00 11.61 2.69
CA PHE A 8 1.16 10.94 3.68
C PHE A 8 -0.31 10.98 3.26
N HIS A 9 -0.82 12.17 2.90
CA HIS A 9 -2.21 12.32 2.46
C HIS A 9 -2.52 11.47 1.22
N LYS A 10 -1.63 11.46 0.22
CA LYS A 10 -1.79 10.61 -0.98
C LYS A 10 -1.81 9.12 -0.64
N THR A 11 -0.96 8.69 0.28
CA THR A 11 -0.88 7.28 0.68
C THR A 11 -2.10 6.87 1.50
N TYR A 12 -2.59 7.75 2.37
CA TYR A 12 -3.82 7.53 3.13
C TYR A 12 -5.05 7.38 2.20
N GLU A 13 -5.20 8.28 1.22
CA GLU A 13 -6.29 8.17 0.24
C GLU A 13 -6.13 6.92 -0.65
N MET A 14 -4.90 6.51 -0.99
CA MET A 14 -4.64 5.25 -1.70
C MET A 14 -5.11 4.04 -0.90
N VAL A 15 -4.82 3.98 0.41
CA VAL A 15 -5.24 2.87 1.29
C VAL A 15 -6.77 2.82 1.42
N LYS A 16 -7.43 3.97 1.57
CA LYS A 16 -8.91 4.02 1.57
C LYS A 16 -9.51 3.52 0.26
N TRP A 17 -8.94 3.95 -0.86
CA TRP A 17 -9.36 3.49 -2.18
C TRP A 17 -9.15 1.98 -2.35
N LEU A 18 -8.02 1.46 -1.88
CA LEU A 18 -7.70 0.03 -1.87
C LEU A 18 -8.77 -0.78 -1.13
N HIS A 19 -9.11 -0.39 0.09
CA HIS A 19 -10.12 -1.09 0.89
C HIS A 19 -11.46 -1.20 0.13
N THR A 20 -11.85 -0.14 -0.58
CA THR A 20 -13.08 -0.13 -1.39
C THR A 20 -12.96 -1.01 -2.64
N LEU A 21 -11.80 -0.98 -3.33
CA LEU A 21 -11.55 -1.78 -4.52
C LEU A 21 -11.59 -3.28 -4.21
N LEU A 22 -10.94 -3.70 -3.12
CA LEU A 22 -10.82 -5.11 -2.74
C LEU A 22 -12.15 -5.76 -2.35
N ASN A 23 -13.17 -4.98 -2.03
CA ASN A 23 -14.52 -5.50 -1.84
C ASN A 23 -15.15 -6.08 -3.12
N LYS A 24 -14.60 -5.79 -4.29
CA LYS A 24 -15.04 -6.33 -5.58
C LYS A 24 -14.43 -7.68 -5.91
N PHE A 25 -13.39 -8.11 -5.18
CA PHE A 25 -12.71 -9.37 -5.45
C PHE A 25 -13.65 -10.56 -5.19
N PRO A 26 -13.48 -11.68 -5.93
CA PRO A 26 -14.16 -12.93 -5.62
C PRO A 26 -13.94 -13.36 -4.16
N LYS A 27 -14.94 -13.96 -3.51
CA LYS A 27 -14.86 -14.36 -2.09
C LYS A 27 -13.66 -15.26 -1.78
N SER A 28 -13.29 -16.15 -2.70
CA SER A 28 -12.13 -17.04 -2.58
C SER A 28 -10.82 -16.27 -2.55
N GLU A 29 -10.75 -15.12 -3.24
CA GLU A 29 -9.51 -14.36 -3.45
C GLU A 29 -9.39 -13.13 -2.55
N LYS A 30 -10.51 -12.72 -1.93
CA LYS A 30 -10.55 -11.62 -0.97
C LYS A 30 -9.58 -11.85 0.20
N TRP A 31 -9.53 -13.07 0.72
CA TRP A 31 -8.69 -13.45 1.87
C TRP A 31 -7.27 -13.91 1.48
N THR A 32 -6.97 -13.99 0.18
CA THR A 32 -5.65 -14.36 -0.33
C THR A 32 -4.97 -13.12 -0.92
N LEU A 33 -5.16 -12.84 -2.22
CA LEU A 33 -4.54 -11.74 -2.92
C LEU A 33 -5.09 -10.39 -2.45
N GLY A 34 -6.40 -10.32 -2.16
CA GLY A 34 -7.02 -9.10 -1.63
C GLY A 34 -6.38 -8.66 -0.31
N GLN A 35 -6.34 -9.54 0.68
CA GLN A 35 -5.67 -9.27 1.96
C GLN A 35 -4.20 -8.91 1.79
N LYS A 36 -3.49 -9.56 0.87
CA LYS A 36 -2.08 -9.29 0.61
C LYS A 36 -1.85 -7.90 0.01
N ILE A 37 -2.71 -7.47 -0.91
CA ILE A 37 -2.73 -6.11 -1.46
C ILE A 37 -3.02 -5.09 -0.35
N GLU A 38 -4.02 -5.34 0.50
CA GLU A 38 -4.39 -4.43 1.59
C GLU A 38 -3.23 -4.24 2.57
N ASN A 39 -2.64 -5.35 3.04
CA ASN A 39 -1.52 -5.33 3.98
C ASN A 39 -0.30 -4.62 3.38
N THR A 40 0.02 -4.86 2.11
CA THR A 40 1.12 -4.15 1.45
C THR A 40 0.82 -2.66 1.28
N GLY A 41 -0.43 -2.27 1.01
CA GLY A 41 -0.84 -0.86 1.03
C GLY A 41 -0.64 -0.19 2.39
N LEU A 42 -0.98 -0.89 3.48
CA LEU A 42 -0.72 -0.43 4.85
C LEU A 42 0.78 -0.32 5.14
N ASN A 43 1.60 -1.29 4.72
CA ASN A 43 3.06 -1.23 4.87
C ASN A 43 3.67 0.00 4.18
N VAL A 44 3.16 0.40 2.99
CA VAL A 44 3.59 1.63 2.32
C VAL A 44 3.28 2.86 3.19
N MET A 45 2.08 2.91 3.80
CA MET A 45 1.70 3.99 4.69
C MET A 45 2.58 4.04 5.95
N GLU A 46 2.84 2.89 6.56
CA GLU A 46 3.74 2.76 7.71
C GLU A 46 5.16 3.21 7.38
N GLY A 47 5.69 2.81 6.21
CA GLY A 47 7.00 3.24 5.74
C GLY A 47 7.10 4.77 5.54
N VAL A 48 6.04 5.41 5.05
CA VAL A 48 5.95 6.88 4.96
C VAL A 48 5.97 7.53 6.35
N ILE A 49 5.21 6.98 7.32
CA ILE A 49 5.19 7.48 8.69
C ILE A 49 6.57 7.31 9.34
N GLN A 50 7.19 6.15 9.19
CA GLN A 50 8.52 5.86 9.75
C GLN A 50 9.58 6.79 9.16
N SER A 51 9.59 6.95 7.83
CA SER A 51 10.49 7.89 7.15
C SER A 51 10.30 9.33 7.64
N ASN A 52 9.11 9.72 8.10
CA ASN A 52 8.91 11.06 8.63
C ASN A 52 9.50 11.26 10.04
N ASN A 53 9.62 10.19 10.83
CA ASN A 53 10.13 10.24 12.19
C ASN A 53 11.64 9.95 12.30
N GLU A 54 12.25 9.42 11.24
CA GLU A 54 13.69 9.14 11.20
C GLU A 54 14.53 10.37 10.79
N PHE A 55 15.71 10.51 11.42
CA PHE A 55 16.71 11.49 11.03
C PHE A 55 17.39 11.11 9.70
N ASP A 56 17.81 9.85 9.57
CA ASP A 56 18.24 9.26 8.30
C ASP A 56 17.10 8.39 7.74
N LYS A 57 16.46 8.91 6.69
CA LYS A 57 15.26 8.33 6.09
C LYS A 57 15.57 7.27 5.04
N THR A 58 16.85 7.07 4.70
CA THR A 58 17.26 6.29 3.52
C THR A 58 16.70 4.87 3.57
N LYS A 59 16.83 4.21 4.72
CA LYS A 59 16.38 2.83 4.90
C LYS A 59 14.85 2.73 4.86
N ALA A 60 14.14 3.58 5.59
CA ALA A 60 12.67 3.59 5.60
C ALA A 60 12.10 3.93 4.21
N LEU A 61 12.71 4.84 3.46
CA LEU A 61 12.31 5.16 2.09
C LEU A 61 12.58 3.99 1.13
N GLN A 62 13.73 3.33 1.22
CA GLN A 62 14.03 2.14 0.42
C GLN A 62 13.02 1.02 0.69
N TYR A 63 12.70 0.76 1.95
CA TYR A 63 11.64 -0.18 2.33
C TYR A 63 10.29 0.20 1.71
N THR A 64 9.89 1.47 1.85
CA THR A 64 8.63 2.00 1.28
C THR A 64 8.55 1.81 -0.23
N ILE A 65 9.66 2.05 -0.95
CA ILE A 65 9.74 1.85 -2.41
C ILE A 65 9.54 0.37 -2.76
N VAL A 66 10.18 -0.54 -2.05
CA VAL A 66 10.03 -1.99 -2.27
C VAL A 66 8.60 -2.44 -2.03
N GLU A 67 7.93 -1.97 -0.97
CA GLU A 67 6.53 -2.27 -0.72
C GLU A 67 5.61 -1.72 -1.82
N LEU A 68 5.90 -0.52 -2.35
CA LEU A 68 5.16 0.05 -3.47
C LEU A 68 5.32 -0.78 -4.75
N ASP A 69 6.51 -1.31 -5.02
CA ASP A 69 6.76 -2.19 -6.16
C ASP A 69 6.06 -3.54 -6.02
N LYS A 70 6.05 -4.13 -4.81
CA LYS A 70 5.24 -5.31 -4.51
C LYS A 70 3.75 -5.05 -4.78
N LEU A 71 3.23 -3.91 -4.32
CA LEU A 71 1.84 -3.53 -4.53
C LEU A 71 1.49 -3.46 -6.02
N ARG A 72 2.35 -2.85 -6.83
CA ARG A 72 2.20 -2.80 -8.30
C ARG A 72 2.15 -4.18 -8.94
N ILE A 73 3.00 -5.10 -8.49
CA ILE A 73 3.03 -6.48 -8.98
C ILE A 73 1.76 -7.21 -8.58
N TYR A 74 1.27 -7.06 -7.35
CA TYR A 74 0.01 -7.70 -6.93
C TYR A 74 -1.21 -7.17 -7.67
N PHE A 75 -1.25 -5.87 -7.99
CA PHE A 75 -2.30 -5.34 -8.88
C PHE A 75 -2.24 -5.94 -10.28
N ARG A 76 -1.03 -6.09 -10.85
CA ARG A 76 -0.87 -6.76 -12.14
C ARG A 76 -1.38 -8.20 -12.07
N LEU A 77 -1.01 -8.93 -11.03
CA LEU A 77 -1.46 -10.30 -10.83
C LEU A 77 -2.99 -10.39 -10.70
N ALA A 78 -3.61 -9.50 -9.93
CA ALA A 78 -5.07 -9.44 -9.80
C ALA A 78 -5.75 -9.18 -11.15
N LYS A 79 -5.19 -8.27 -11.96
CA LYS A 79 -5.66 -8.02 -13.32
C LYS A 79 -5.51 -9.24 -14.22
N ASP A 80 -4.39 -9.93 -14.16
CA ASP A 80 -4.12 -11.13 -14.96
C ASP A 80 -5.09 -12.28 -14.60
N PHE A 81 -5.54 -12.33 -13.34
CA PHE A 81 -6.60 -13.24 -12.88
C PHE A 81 -8.03 -12.71 -13.09
N GLN A 82 -8.20 -11.52 -13.67
CA GLN A 82 -9.49 -10.90 -13.97
C GLN A 82 -10.37 -10.62 -12.74
N PHE A 83 -9.74 -10.22 -11.62
CA PHE A 83 -10.43 -9.79 -10.40
C PHE A 83 -10.91 -8.32 -10.44
#